data_AF-A0A329MIK2-F1
#
_entry.id   AF-A0A329MIK2-F1
#
_cell.length_a   1.000
_cell.length_b   1.000
_cell.length_c   1.000
_cell.angle_alpha   90.00
_cell.angle_beta   90.00
_cell.angle_gamma   90.00
#
_symmetry.space_group_name_H-M   'P 1'
#
loop_
_entity.id
_entity.type
_entity.pdbx_description
1 polymer ?
#
loop_
_entity_poly.entity_id
_entity_poly.type
_entity_poly.pdbx_seq_one_letter_code
_entity_poly.pdbx_strand_id
1 'polypeptide(L)'
;MHEAIERLQELTANLVRDLPQATVDDIESFISERGLLVERLSGLNLTGDAYRQASNCIKEVLSHDPVIIERMNALRDEAAQGLSKFNNARMQRSAYEVGDSYSYNESLFFDSKK
;
A
#
# COMPACT_ATOMS: atom_id res chain seq x y z
N MET A 1 17.35 -18.87 20.50
CA MET A 1 15.90 -19.11 20.31
C MET A 1 15.77 -19.71 18.91
N HIS A 2 14.58 -20.03 18.37
CA HIS A 2 14.52 -20.61 17.01
C HIS A 2 14.70 -19.51 15.96
N GLU A 3 15.54 -19.74 14.96
CA GLU A 3 15.94 -18.74 13.94
C GLU A 3 14.75 -18.06 13.26
N ALA A 4 13.70 -18.81 12.89
CA ALA A 4 12.53 -18.22 12.24
C ALA A 4 11.73 -17.27 13.16
N ILE A 5 11.80 -17.44 14.48
CA ILE A 5 11.15 -16.55 15.46
C ILE A 5 11.94 -15.27 15.61
N GLU A 6 13.27 -15.39 15.75
CA GLU A 6 14.18 -14.24 15.82
C GLU A 6 14.03 -13.38 14.57
N ARG A 7 14.00 -14.02 13.39
CA ARG A 7 13.82 -13.33 12.12
C ARG A 7 12.45 -12.65 12.00
N LEU A 8 11.39 -13.29 12.49
CA LEU A 8 10.04 -12.70 12.49
C LEU A 8 9.97 -11.45 13.38
N GLN A 9 10.63 -11.49 14.54
CA GLN A 9 10.71 -10.35 15.44
C GLN A 9 11.50 -9.20 14.81
N GLU A 10 12.67 -9.48 14.23
CA GLU A 10 13.48 -8.48 13.52
C GLU A 10 12.73 -7.85 12.34
N LEU A 11 12.10 -8.68 11.50
CA LEU A 11 11.34 -8.23 10.35
C LEU A 11 10.22 -7.27 10.78
N THR A 12 9.49 -7.63 11.84
CA THR A 12 8.39 -6.81 12.39
C THR A 12 8.92 -5.51 12.98
N ALA A 13 9.98 -5.57 13.79
CA ALA A 13 10.57 -4.38 14.42
C ALA A 13 11.14 -3.40 13.38
N ASN A 14 11.79 -3.92 12.33
CA ASN A 14 12.31 -3.10 11.23
C ASN A 14 11.18 -2.40 10.48
N LEU A 15 10.11 -3.12 10.11
CA LEU A 15 8.98 -2.48 9.46
C LEU A 15 8.35 -1.42 10.36
N VAL A 16 8.12 -1.71 11.64
CA VAL A 16 7.50 -0.76 12.58
C VAL A 16 8.33 0.52 12.73
N ARG A 17 9.66 0.39 12.80
CA ARG A 17 10.58 1.54 12.86
C ARG A 17 10.45 2.43 11.61
N ASP A 18 10.34 1.81 10.45
CA ASP A 18 10.37 2.49 9.16
C ASP A 18 8.96 2.79 8.61
N LEU A 19 7.91 2.39 9.36
CA LEU A 19 6.50 2.41 8.99
C LEU A 19 5.98 3.77 8.48
N PRO A 20 6.38 4.93 9.06
CA PRO A 20 5.93 6.23 8.56
C PRO A 20 6.34 6.51 7.11
N GLN A 21 7.43 5.89 6.63
CA GLN A 21 7.96 6.03 5.28
C GLN A 21 7.71 4.79 4.42
N ALA A 22 7.17 3.72 4.99
CA ALA A 22 6.90 2.49 4.28
C ALA A 22 5.94 2.72 3.12
N THR A 23 6.33 2.24 1.95
CA THR A 23 5.57 2.26 0.71
C THR A 23 4.71 1.00 0.58
N VAL A 24 3.90 0.93 -0.49
CA VAL A 24 3.14 -0.29 -0.81
C VAL A 24 4.10 -1.47 -1.05
N ASP A 25 5.18 -1.26 -1.80
CA ASP A 25 6.16 -2.30 -2.12
C ASP A 25 6.86 -2.83 -0.85
N ASP A 26 7.16 -1.96 0.11
CA ASP A 26 7.75 -2.35 1.40
C ASP A 26 6.79 -3.24 2.20
N ILE A 27 5.51 -2.88 2.21
CA ILE A 27 4.45 -3.65 2.89
C ILE A 27 4.22 -4.99 2.20
N GLU A 28 4.20 -5.04 0.86
CA GLU A 28 4.06 -6.29 0.10
C GLU A 28 5.24 -7.24 0.35
N SER A 29 6.46 -6.69 0.37
CA SER A 29 7.68 -7.44 0.69
C SER A 29 7.61 -8.00 2.10
N PHE A 30 7.22 -7.17 3.08
CA PHE A 30 7.02 -7.61 4.46
C PHE A 30 5.99 -8.73 4.60
N ILE A 31 4.82 -8.62 3.95
CA ILE A 31 3.77 -9.65 4.01
C ILE A 31 4.30 -10.97 3.45
N SER A 32 5.02 -10.90 2.33
CA SER A 32 5.61 -12.08 1.68
C SER A 32 6.65 -12.76 2.57
N GLU A 33 7.60 -11.99 3.13
CA GLU A 33 8.63 -12.51 4.03
C GLU A 33 8.02 -13.06 5.33
N ARG A 34 7.06 -12.35 5.92
CA ARG A 34 6.33 -12.79 7.11
C ARG A 34 5.60 -14.11 6.85
N GLY A 35 4.97 -14.25 5.68
CA GLY A 35 4.28 -15.48 5.28
C GLY A 35 5.22 -16.69 5.28
N LEU A 36 6.38 -16.57 4.64
CA LEU A 36 7.40 -17.63 4.61
C LEU A 36 7.89 -18.02 6.01
N LEU A 37 8.06 -17.04 6.90
CA LEU A 37 8.46 -17.30 8.29
C LEU A 37 7.35 -18.02 9.06
N VAL A 38 6.09 -17.58 8.91
CA VAL A 38 4.93 -18.22 9.56
C VAL A 38 4.77 -19.67 9.10
N GLU A 39 4.95 -19.96 7.80
CA GLU A 39 4.94 -21.33 7.28
C GLU A 39 6.02 -22.18 7.94
N ARG A 40 7.26 -21.68 8.02
CA ARG A 40 8.35 -22.39 8.72
C ARG A 40 8.04 -22.66 10.18
N LEU A 41 7.46 -21.67 10.88
CA LEU A 41 7.07 -21.80 12.28
C LEU A 41 5.96 -22.84 12.48
N SER A 42 5.02 -22.95 11.55
CA SER A 42 3.93 -23.93 11.62
C SER A 42 4.41 -25.38 11.59
N GLY A 43 5.60 -25.63 11.01
CA GLY A 43 6.22 -26.96 10.96
C GLY A 43 7.02 -27.33 12.21
N LEU A 44 7.15 -26.45 13.20
CA LEU A 44 7.99 -26.68 14.38
C LEU A 44 7.22 -27.34 15.52
N ASN A 45 7.79 -28.40 16.08
CA ASN A 45 7.35 -28.99 17.35
C ASN A 45 8.17 -28.42 18.50
N LEU A 46 7.83 -27.20 18.93
CA LEU A 46 8.43 -26.57 20.10
C LEU A 46 7.79 -27.09 21.38
N THR A 47 8.61 -27.46 22.37
CA THR A 47 8.15 -27.93 23.69
C THR A 47 8.91 -27.23 24.82
N GLY A 48 8.36 -27.28 26.02
CA GLY A 48 9.00 -26.74 27.23
C GLY A 48 9.29 -25.23 27.14
N ASP A 49 10.49 -24.84 27.54
CA ASP A 49 10.87 -23.43 27.62
C ASP A 49 11.05 -22.77 26.25
N ALA A 50 11.40 -23.55 25.21
CA ALA A 50 11.46 -23.06 23.84
C ALA A 50 10.08 -22.59 23.35
N TYR A 51 9.01 -23.31 23.71
CA TYR A 51 7.64 -22.89 23.40
C TYR A 51 7.25 -21.61 24.15
N ARG A 52 7.63 -21.46 25.43
CA ARG A 52 7.32 -20.26 26.20
C ARG A 52 7.99 -19.01 25.63
N GLN A 53 9.28 -19.12 25.30
CA GLN A 53 10.03 -18.03 24.67
C GLN A 53 9.42 -17.65 23.32
N ALA A 54 9.11 -18.65 22.49
CA ALA A 54 8.42 -18.46 21.22
C ALA A 54 7.08 -17.73 21.38
N SER A 55 6.26 -18.15 22.33
CA SER A 55 4.95 -17.55 22.59
C SER A 55 5.05 -16.08 22.98
N ASN A 56 6.05 -15.70 23.79
CA ASN A 56 6.26 -14.31 24.16
C ASN A 56 6.66 -13.44 22.96
N CYS A 57 7.62 -13.91 22.15
CA CYS A 57 8.02 -13.20 20.93
C CYS A 57 6.86 -13.06 19.94
N ILE A 58 6.05 -14.11 19.76
CA ILE A 58 4.88 -14.05 18.87
C ILE A 58 3.86 -13.03 19.39
N LYS A 59 3.61 -12.95 20.70
CA LYS A 59 2.72 -11.94 21.26
C LYS A 59 3.21 -10.52 21.02
N GLU A 60 4.52 -10.29 21.15
CA GLU A 60 5.14 -9.00 20.85
C GLU A 60 4.96 -8.63 19.37
N VAL A 61 5.25 -9.57 18.46
CA VAL A 61 5.02 -9.38 17.02
C VAL A 61 3.57 -9.02 16.72
N LEU A 62 2.62 -9.76 17.27
CA LEU A 62 1.18 -9.52 17.08
C LEU A 62 0.72 -8.17 17.66
N SER A 63 1.41 -7.65 18.69
CA SER A 63 1.08 -6.34 19.26
C SER A 63 1.33 -5.16 18.30
N HIS A 64 2.15 -5.37 17.27
CA HIS A 64 2.42 -4.39 16.22
C HIS A 64 1.45 -4.45 15.04
N ASP A 65 0.67 -5.52 14.89
CA ASP A 65 -0.26 -5.68 13.76
C ASP A 65 -1.24 -4.51 13.61
N PRO A 66 -1.83 -3.94 14.69
CA PRO A 66 -2.75 -2.80 14.55
C PRO A 66 -2.13 -1.58 13.84
N VAL A 67 -0.88 -1.24 14.16
CA VAL A 67 -0.22 -0.06 13.58
C VAL A 67 0.14 -0.30 12.11
N ILE A 68 0.54 -1.54 11.78
CA ILE A 68 0.84 -1.94 10.40
C ILE A 68 -0.43 -1.88 9.55
N ILE A 69 -1.55 -2.39 10.06
CA ILE A 69 -2.86 -2.34 9.39
C ILE A 69 -3.32 -0.89 9.19
N GLU A 70 -3.11 -0.01 10.18
CA GLU A 70 -3.42 1.42 10.04
C GLU A 70 -2.63 2.05 8.87
N ARG A 71 -1.33 1.78 8.75
CA ARG A 71 -0.52 2.25 7.62
C ARG A 71 -1.03 1.72 6.28
N MET A 72 -1.41 0.44 6.21
CA MET A 72 -2.00 -0.15 5.01
C MET A 72 -3.29 0.56 4.58
N ASN A 73 -4.17 0.87 5.55
CA ASN A 73 -5.39 1.61 5.29
C ASN A 73 -5.10 3.04 4.79
N ALA A 74 -4.13 3.72 5.41
CA ALA A 74 -3.72 5.06 4.97
C ALA A 74 -3.24 5.07 3.51
N LEU A 75 -2.38 4.12 3.13
CA LEU A 75 -1.91 3.97 1.74
C LEU A 75 -3.06 3.72 0.76
N ARG A 76 -4.02 2.87 1.13
CA ARG A 76 -5.22 2.62 0.32
C ARG A 76 -6.04 3.89 0.14
N ASP A 77 -6.25 4.65 1.21
CA ASP A 77 -7.08 5.85 1.20
C ASP A 77 -6.39 6.98 0.41
N GLU A 78 -5.07 7.11 0.49
CA GLU A 78 -4.25 8.00 -0.34
C GLU A 78 -4.42 7.69 -1.83
N ALA A 79 -4.34 6.41 -2.22
CA ALA A 79 -4.54 5.97 -3.60
C ALA A 79 -5.96 6.29 -4.11
N ALA A 80 -6.99 6.05 -3.28
CA ALA A 80 -8.38 6.36 -3.63
C ALA A 80 -8.59 7.87 -3.84
N GLN A 81 -8.00 8.71 -3.00
CA GLN A 81 -8.04 10.16 -3.15
C GLN A 81 -7.31 10.63 -4.42
N GLY A 82 -6.16 10.04 -4.73
CA GLY A 82 -5.41 10.31 -5.96
C GLY A 82 -6.24 10.04 -7.21
N LEU A 83 -6.92 8.88 -7.25
CA LEU A 83 -7.81 8.51 -8.35
C LEU A 83 -8.99 9.48 -8.49
N SER A 84 -9.60 9.89 -7.38
CA SER A 84 -10.68 10.89 -7.38
C SER A 84 -10.22 12.24 -7.95
N LYS A 85 -9.04 12.73 -7.54
CA LYS A 85 -8.46 13.97 -8.07
C LYS A 85 -8.19 13.88 -9.57
N PHE A 86 -7.64 12.76 -10.03
CA PHE A 86 -7.41 12.52 -11.46
C PHE A 86 -8.72 12.55 -12.27
N ASN A 87 -9.75 11.87 -11.79
CA ASN A 87 -11.06 11.85 -12.46
C ASN A 87 -11.70 13.24 -12.50
N ASN A 88 -11.64 14.00 -11.40
CA ASN A 88 -12.15 15.37 -11.35
C ASN A 88 -11.40 16.30 -12.32
N ALA A 89 -10.07 16.20 -12.38
CA ALA A 89 -9.26 16.97 -13.33
C ALA A 89 -9.60 16.63 -14.79
N ARG A 90 -9.84 15.35 -15.09
CA ARG A 90 -10.29 14.90 -16.42
C ARG A 90 -11.66 15.46 -16.78
N MET A 91 -12.63 15.42 -15.86
CA MET A 91 -13.97 15.99 -16.09
C MET A 91 -13.91 17.51 -16.34
N GLN A 92 -13.09 18.23 -15.57
CA GLN A 92 -12.91 19.68 -15.78
C GLN A 92 -12.31 19.97 -17.15
N ARG A 93 -11.25 19.26 -17.58
CA ARG A 93 -10.68 19.44 -18.93
C ARG A 93 -11.71 19.16 -20.04
N SER A 94 -12.47 18.08 -19.92
CA SER A 94 -13.54 17.74 -20.88
C SER A 94 -14.62 18.83 -20.95
N ALA A 95 -15.00 19.45 -19.83
CA ALA A 95 -16.00 20.51 -19.79
C ALA A 95 -15.54 21.80 -20.50
N TYR A 96 -14.24 22.12 -20.46
CA TYR A 96 -13.68 23.25 -21.23
C TYR A 96 -13.55 22.92 -22.73
N GLU A 97 -13.16 21.69 -23.10
CA GLU A 97 -13.07 21.27 -24.51
C GLU A 97 -14.44 21.19 -25.23
N VAL A 98 -15.53 20.93 -24.50
CA VAL A 98 -16.91 20.97 -25.03
C VAL A 98 -17.40 22.41 -25.23
N GLY A 99 -16.88 23.38 -24.48
CA GLY A 99 -17.17 24.81 -24.65
C GLY A 99 -16.58 25.42 -25.92
N ASP A 100 -15.41 24.92 -26.36
CA ASP A 100 -14.74 25.41 -27.58
C ASP A 100 -15.18 24.68 -28.86
N SER A 101 -15.81 23.51 -28.76
CA SER A 101 -16.23 22.70 -29.93
C SER A 101 -17.67 22.96 -30.41
N TYR A 102 -18.49 23.70 -29.66
CA TYR A 102 -19.83 24.12 -30.09
C TYR A 102 -19.90 25.55 -30.65
N SER A 103 -18.76 26.24 -30.81
CA SER A 103 -18.67 27.57 -31.45
C SER A 103 -17.83 27.56 -32.74
N TYR A 104 -17.83 26.46 -33.49
CA TYR A 104 -17.32 26.43 -34.88
C TYR A 104 -18.45 26.08 -35.86
N ASN A 105 -19.55 26.84 -35.79
CA ASN A 105 -20.61 26.85 -36.81
C ASN A 105 -20.89 28.25 -37.38
N GLU A 106 -20.05 29.26 -37.08
CA GLU A 106 -20.17 30.59 -37.71
C GLU A 106 -18.79 31.21 -37.97
N SER A 107 -18.10 30.74 -39.01
CA SER A 107 -17.11 31.59 -39.68
C SER A 107 -17.09 31.31 -41.17
N LEU A 108 -18.04 31.95 -41.83
CA LEU A 108 -18.05 32.23 -43.26
C LEU A 108 -16.78 33.02 -43.63
N PHE A 109 -15.72 32.34 -44.06
CA PHE A 109 -14.61 32.98 -44.77
C PHE A 109 -14.57 32.48 -46.21
N PHE A 110 -15.17 33.29 -47.09
CA PHE A 110 -14.92 33.26 -48.52
C PHE A 110 -13.52 33.84 -48.78
N ASP A 111 -12.65 33.10 -49.46
CA ASP A 111 -11.60 33.69 -50.29
C ASP A 111 -11.65 33.05 -51.67
N SER A 112 -12.21 33.80 -52.63
CA SER A 112 -12.14 33.48 -54.05
C SER A 112 -10.95 34.25 -54.62
N LYS A 113 -9.83 33.56 -54.90
CA LYS A 113 -8.74 34.15 -55.67
C LYS A 113 -8.88 33.83 -57.16
N LYS A 114 -8.78 34.93 -57.93
CA LYS A 114 -8.73 35.05 -59.39
C LYS A 114 -7.77 34.09 -60.08
#